data_AF-A0A0W1REN3-F1
#
_entry.id   AF-A0A0W1REN3-F1
#
_cell.length_a   1.000
_cell.length_b   1.000
_cell.length_c   1.000
_cell.angle_alpha   90.00
_cell.angle_beta   90.00
_cell.angle_gamma   90.00
#
_symmetry.space_group_name_H-M   'P 1'
#
loop_
_entity.id
_entity.type
_entity.pdbx_description
1 polymer ?
#
loop_
_entity_poly.entity_id
_entity_poly.type
_entity_poly.pdbx_seq_one_letter_code
_entity_poly.pdbx_strand_id
1 'polypeptide(L)' 'MRNPETPLTHIEQEAYTRIRQLAEYTDGVLSPTDALAAICAAGNTHPDEILERLILKGYVYGVENTIRLT' A
#
# COMPACT_ATOMS: atom_id res chain seq x y z
N MET A 1 16.52 0.90 3.20
CA MET A 1 16.93 -0.51 3.12
C MET A 1 15.70 -1.30 2.70
N ARG A 2 15.69 -1.90 1.49
CA ARG A 2 14.67 -2.91 1.14
C ARG A 2 14.95 -4.13 2.02
N ASN A 3 13.95 -4.66 2.72
CA ASN A 3 14.02 -5.99 3.30
C ASN A 3 13.49 -6.96 2.24
N PRO A 4 14.35 -7.69 1.50
CA PRO A 4 13.92 -8.67 0.51
C PRO A 4 13.28 -9.94 1.12
N GLU A 5 12.91 -9.94 2.41
CA GLU A 5 12.74 -11.16 3.20
C GLU A 5 11.32 -11.42 3.73
N THR A 6 10.33 -10.58 3.42
CA THR A 6 8.93 -10.87 3.79
C THR A 6 8.04 -10.93 2.55
N PRO A 7 7.75 -12.14 2.02
CA PRO A 7 6.86 -12.25 0.87
C PRO A 7 5.49 -11.64 1.19
N LEU A 8 4.92 -10.98 0.18
CA LEU A 8 3.52 -10.57 0.22
C LEU A 8 2.64 -11.81 0.02
N THR A 9 1.60 -11.91 0.82
CA THR A 9 0.49 -12.82 0.55
C THR A 9 -0.24 -12.38 -0.73
N HIS A 10 -1.06 -13.26 -1.31
CA HIS A 10 -1.84 -12.92 -2.51
C HIS A 10 -2.69 -11.64 -2.32
N ILE A 11 -3.31 -11.52 -1.14
CA ILE A 11 -4.11 -10.36 -0.73
C ILE A 11 -3.26 -9.08 -0.68
N GLU A 12 -2.12 -9.14 0.00
CA GLU A 12 -1.21 -7.99 0.12
C GLU A 12 -0.61 -7.60 -1.24
N GLN A 13 -0.35 -8.57 -2.11
CA GLN A 13 0.17 -8.34 -3.46
C GLN A 13 -0.88 -7.64 -4.33
N GLU A 14 -2.14 -8.04 -4.24
CA GLU A 14 -3.24 -7.39 -4.95
C GLU A 14 -3.45 -5.95 -4.44
N ALA A 15 -3.47 -5.78 -3.11
CA ALA A 15 -3.52 -4.48 -2.46
C ALA A 15 -2.37 -3.55 -2.88
N TYR A 16 -1.13 -4.05 -2.83
CA TYR A 16 0.05 -3.31 -3.28
C TYR A 16 -0.04 -2.93 -4.76
N THR A 17 -0.55 -3.83 -5.61
CA THR A 17 -0.74 -3.56 -7.04
C THR A 17 -1.73 -2.43 -7.27
N ARG A 18 -2.83 -2.39 -6.51
CA ARG A 18 -3.81 -1.27 -6.60
C ARG A 18 -3.23 0.05 -6.13
N ILE A 19 -2.52 0.06 -5.00
CA ILE A 19 -1.84 1.27 -4.50
C ILE A 19 -0.83 1.76 -5.53
N ARG A 20 -0.05 0.85 -6.13
CA ARG A 20 0.92 1.18 -7.18
C ARG A 20 0.26 1.79 -8.41
N GLN A 21 -0.82 1.18 -8.90
CA GLN A 21 -1.59 1.73 -10.01
C GLN A 21 -2.09 3.14 -9.69
N LEU A 22 -2.61 3.36 -8.48
CA LEU A 22 -3.09 4.68 -8.09
C LEU A 22 -1.97 5.71 -8.03
N ALA A 23 -0.80 5.33 -7.49
CA ALA A 23 0.36 6.20 -7.40
C ALA A 23 0.93 6.61 -8.76
N GLU A 24 0.76 5.79 -9.81
CA GLU A 24 1.14 6.15 -11.18
C GLU A 24 0.31 7.33 -11.72
N TYR A 25 -0.89 7.58 -11.17
CA TYR A 25 -1.74 8.72 -11.53
C TYR A 25 -1.55 9.94 -10.63
N THR A 26 -0.83 9.82 -9.51
CA THR A 26 -0.69 10.87 -8.49
C THR A 26 0.77 11.27 -8.23
N ASP A 27 1.64 11.12 -9.22
CA ASP A 27 3.08 11.43 -9.14
C ASP A 27 3.79 10.75 -7.94
N GLY A 28 3.34 9.55 -7.55
CA GLY A 28 3.94 8.77 -6.46
C GLY A 28 3.58 9.23 -5.05
N VAL A 29 2.66 10.19 -4.90
CA VAL A 29 2.18 10.69 -3.60
C VAL A 29 0.70 10.35 -3.46
N LEU A 30 0.35 9.58 -2.44
CA LEU A 30 -1.02 9.18 -2.15
C LEU A 30 -1.44 9.67 -0.77
N SER A 31 -2.72 9.98 -0.58
CA SER A 31 -3.25 10.16 0.78
C SER A 31 -3.47 8.77 1.42
N PRO A 32 -3.38 8.63 2.75
CA PRO A 32 -3.76 7.40 3.46
C PRO A 32 -5.16 6.93 3.08
N THR A 33 -6.11 7.87 2.98
CA THR A 33 -7.49 7.59 2.56
C THR A 33 -7.56 6.99 1.15
N ASP A 34 -6.75 7.49 0.22
CA ASP A 34 -6.73 7.01 -1.16
C ASP A 34 -6.12 5.60 -1.24
N ALA A 35 -5.06 5.35 -0.46
CA ALA A 35 -4.47 4.03 -0.33
C ALA A 35 -5.48 3.03 0.27
N LEU A 36 -6.18 3.40 1.34
CA LEU A 36 -7.22 2.57 1.95
C LEU A 36 -8.39 2.29 0.98
N ALA A 37 -8.82 3.31 0.24
CA ALA A 37 -9.85 3.16 -0.78
C ALA A 37 -9.42 2.19 -1.90
N ALA A 38 -8.15 2.26 -2.34
CA ALA A 38 -7.60 1.35 -3.34
C ALA A 38 -7.56 -0.11 -2.85
N ILE A 39 -7.21 -0.33 -1.57
CA ILE A 39 -7.21 -1.66 -0.96
C ILE A 39 -8.64 -2.19 -0.81
N CYS A 40 -9.58 -1.35 -0.39
CA CYS A 40 -11.00 -1.69 -0.25
C CYS A 40 -11.62 -2.06 -1.61
N ALA A 41 -11.27 -1.33 -2.68
CA ALA A 41 -11.70 -1.61 -4.04
C ALA A 41 -11.20 -2.97 -4.58
N ALA A 42 -10.12 -3.52 -4.02
CA ALA A 42 -9.68 -4.90 -4.28
C ALA A 42 -10.52 -5.97 -3.54
N GLY A 43 -11.62 -5.59 -2.87
CA GLY A 43 -12.50 -6.52 -2.17
C GLY A 43 -11.99 -6.94 -0.80
N ASN A 44 -11.04 -6.19 -0.23
CA ASN A 44 -10.49 -6.47 1.09
C ASN A 44 -11.37 -5.91 2.21
N THR A 45 -11.71 -6.75 3.18
CA THR A 45 -12.53 -6.39 4.35
C THR A 45 -11.78 -5.63 5.44
N HIS A 46 -10.45 -5.69 5.47
CA HIS A 46 -9.60 -5.03 6.46
C HIS A 46 -8.49 -4.20 5.79
N PRO A 47 -8.84 -3.10 5.11
CA PRO A 47 -7.87 -2.30 4.36
C PRO A 47 -6.79 -1.67 5.25
N ASP A 48 -7.14 -1.29 6.49
CA ASP A 48 -6.20 -0.70 7.45
C ASP A 48 -5.10 -1.68 7.87
N GLU A 49 -5.47 -2.92 8.20
CA GLU A 49 -4.51 -3.96 8.59
C GLU A 49 -3.55 -4.31 7.43
N ILE A 50 -4.07 -4.34 6.20
CA ILE A 50 -3.25 -4.63 5.02
C ILE A 50 -2.27 -3.48 4.78
N LEU A 51 -2.72 -2.23 4.86
CA LEU A 51 -1.86 -1.07 4.70
C LEU A 51 -0.75 -1.06 5.76
N GLU A 52 -1.09 -1.31 7.02
CA GLU A 52 -0.13 -1.42 8.11
C GLU A 52 0.91 -2.51 7.86
N ARG A 53 0.49 -3.70 7.41
CA ARG A 53 1.42 -4.79 7.04
C ARG A 53 2.35 -4.40 5.89
N LEU A 54 1.84 -3.72 4.88
CA LEU A 54 2.66 -3.26 3.76
C LEU A 54 3.70 -2.21 4.21
N ILE A 55 3.35 -1.37 5.19
CA ILE A 55 4.27 -0.41 5.81
C ILE A 55 5.33 -1.14 6.65
N LEU A 56 4.93 -2.07 7.50
CA LEU A 56 5.84 -2.87 8.33
C LEU A 56 6.83 -3.69 7.50
N LYS A 57 6.37 -4.21 6.35
CA LYS A 57 7.20 -4.93 5.40
C LYS A 57 8.08 -4.01 4.52
N GLY A 58 7.87 -2.69 4.60
CA GLY A 58 8.68 -1.70 3.89
C GLY A 58 8.41 -1.59 2.39
N TYR A 59 7.21 -1.95 1.93
CA TYR A 59 6.75 -1.79 0.54
C TYR A 59 6.14 -0.40 0.28
N VAL A 60 5.59 0.20 1.33
CA VAL A 60 5.04 1.57 1.35
C VAL A 60 5.50 2.27 2.62
N TYR A 61 5.58 3.60 2.57
CA TYR A 61 6.01 4.44 3.68
C TYR A 61 4.98 5.53 3.91
N GLY A 62 4.53 5.68 5.15
CA GLY A 62 3.72 6.82 5.59
C GLY A 62 4.62 7.96 6.07
N VAL A 63 4.50 9.14 5.48
CA VAL A 63 5.21 10.37 5.88
C VAL A 63 4.20 11.51 5.90
N GLU A 64 4.06 12.21 7.03
CA GLU A 64 3.28 13.45 7.16
C GLU A 64 1.92 13.42 6.41
N ASN A 65 1.13 12.37 6.67
CA ASN A 65 -0.19 12.19 6.06
C ASN A 65 -0.18 11.89 4.56
N THR A 66 0.93 11.36 4.03
CA THR A 66 1.04 10.81 2.67
C THR A 66 1.66 9.41 2.68
N ILE A 67 1.26 8.58 1.73
CA ILE A 67 1.80 7.26 1.43
C ILE A 67 2.67 7.37 0.18
N ARG A 68 3.88 6.80 0.26
CA ARG A 68 4.85 6.72 -0.84
C ARG A 68 5.30 5.27 -1.05
N LEU A 69 5.60 4.93 -2.30
CA LEU A 69 6.11 3.61 -2.70
C LEU A 69 7.65 3.58 -2.67
N THR A 70 8.23 2.38 -2.58
CA THR A 70 9.70 2.11 -2.69
C THR A 70 10.12 1.26 -3.88
#